data_AF-A0A9D5Q9K5-F1
#
_entry.id   AF-A0A9D5Q9K5-F1
#
_cell.length_a   1.000
_cell.length_b   1.000
_cell.length_c   1.000
_cell.angle_alpha   90.00
_cell.angle_beta   90.00
_cell.angle_gamma   90.00
#
_symmetry.space_group_name_H-M   'P 1'
#
loop_
_entity.id
_entity.type
_entity.pdbx_description
1 polymer ?
#
loop_
_entity_poly.entity_id
_entity_poly.type
_entity_poly.pdbx_seq_one_letter_code
_entity_poly.pdbx_strand_id
1 'polypeptide(L)'
;MQNKAWPVPPGPEEWWETYTALHLWSQIVGKIRLRQMPWINHSWHVPYYVTAYGLTTSLIPYGPRAFEIEFDFLEHRLRITISDGKRRSFSLKSLSVCDFYNKVFRALDDFGMRISIWPMPVEIPGPVVPFSENDASIFYDENAVERIWRALVQI
;
A
#
# COMPACT_ATOMS: atom_id res chain seq x y z
N MET A 1 5.52 5.71 -31.11
CA MET A 1 6.24 4.42 -31.20
C MET A 1 5.65 3.50 -30.16
N GLN A 2 5.16 2.31 -30.55
CA GLN A 2 4.63 1.35 -29.58
C GLN A 2 5.83 0.64 -28.93
N ASN A 3 6.03 0.87 -27.63
CA ASN A 3 7.12 0.23 -26.89
C ASN A 3 6.84 -1.27 -26.79
N LYS A 4 7.51 -2.08 -27.62
CA LYS A 4 7.35 -3.55 -27.65
C LYS A 4 7.79 -4.23 -26.34
N ALA A 5 8.53 -3.53 -25.47
CA ALA A 5 8.98 -4.05 -24.18
C ALA A 5 7.99 -3.81 -23.02
N TRP A 6 6.93 -3.03 -23.26
CA TRP A 6 5.90 -2.78 -22.26
C TRP A 6 5.13 -4.07 -21.94
N PRO A 7 4.99 -4.45 -20.66
CA PRO A 7 4.29 -5.67 -20.30
C PRO A 7 2.80 -5.57 -20.62
N VAL A 8 2.22 -6.65 -21.14
CA VAL A 8 0.77 -6.74 -21.33
C VAL A 8 0.11 -6.70 -19.94
N PRO A 9 -0.75 -5.71 -19.64
CA PRO A 9 -1.48 -5.67 -18.38
C PRO A 9 -2.38 -6.90 -18.23
N PRO A 10 -2.63 -7.38 -17.00
CA PRO A 10 -3.58 -8.46 -16.76
C PRO A 10 -4.98 -8.13 -17.31
N GLY A 11 -5.71 -9.17 -17.72
CA GLY A 11 -7.12 -9.02 -18.11
C GLY A 11 -8.00 -8.66 -16.91
N PRO A 12 -9.21 -8.10 -17.12
CA PRO A 12 -10.10 -7.70 -16.02
C PRO A 12 -10.41 -8.84 -15.03
N GLU A 13 -10.69 -10.05 -15.53
CA GLU A 13 -11.03 -11.21 -14.70
C GLU A 13 -9.87 -11.68 -13.81
N GLU A 14 -8.65 -11.62 -14.32
CA GLU A 14 -7.43 -11.99 -13.57
C GLU A 14 -7.04 -10.92 -12.53
N TRP A 15 -7.32 -9.65 -12.84
CA TRP A 15 -6.81 -8.52 -12.09
C TRP A 15 -7.75 -8.05 -10.98
N TRP A 16 -9.07 -8.15 -11.17
CA TRP A 16 -10.02 -7.36 -10.40
C TRP A 16 -9.97 -7.61 -8.88
N GLU A 17 -9.84 -8.87 -8.46
CA GLU A 17 -9.72 -9.20 -7.03
C GLU A 17 -8.41 -8.67 -6.43
N THR A 18 -7.28 -8.93 -7.11
CA THR A 18 -5.95 -8.46 -6.71
C THR A 18 -5.89 -6.93 -6.67
N TYR A 19 -6.46 -6.27 -7.68
CA TYR A 19 -6.62 -4.82 -7.77
C TYR A 19 -7.41 -4.28 -6.60
N THR A 20 -8.54 -4.92 -6.27
CA THR A 20 -9.41 -4.48 -5.17
C THR A 20 -8.65 -4.54 -3.83
N ALA A 21 -7.92 -5.63 -3.56
CA ALA A 21 -7.03 -5.72 -2.40
C ALA A 21 -5.99 -4.59 -2.39
N LEU A 22 -5.20 -4.45 -3.45
CA LEU A 22 -4.14 -3.45 -3.54
C LEU A 22 -4.68 -2.02 -3.44
N HIS A 23 -5.84 -1.74 -4.03
CA HIS A 23 -6.50 -0.45 -3.93
C HIS A 23 -6.85 -0.16 -2.47
N LEU A 24 -7.51 -1.08 -1.76
CA LEU A 24 -7.89 -0.86 -0.36
C LEU A 24 -6.66 -0.78 0.57
N TRP A 25 -5.65 -1.63 0.36
CA TRP A 25 -4.39 -1.58 1.11
C TRP A 25 -3.62 -0.28 0.87
N SER A 26 -3.58 0.20 -0.38
CA SER A 26 -2.96 1.48 -0.69
C SER A 26 -3.74 2.67 -0.11
N GLN A 27 -5.06 2.57 0.06
CA GLN A 27 -5.80 3.59 0.81
C GLN A 27 -5.41 3.61 2.29
N ILE A 28 -5.22 2.44 2.93
CA ILE A 28 -4.77 2.36 4.33
C ILE A 28 -3.41 3.05 4.50
N VAL A 29 -2.43 2.66 3.69
CA VAL A 29 -1.07 3.22 3.75
C VAL A 29 -1.04 4.70 3.35
N GLY A 30 -1.83 5.08 2.35
CA GLY A 30 -1.93 6.46 1.86
C GLY A 30 -2.55 7.37 2.91
N LYS A 31 -3.58 6.89 3.62
CA LYS A 31 -4.19 7.62 4.74
C LYS A 31 -3.25 7.81 5.92
N ILE A 32 -2.36 6.85 6.20
CA ILE A 32 -1.33 7.02 7.23
C ILE A 32 -0.43 8.19 6.86
N ARG A 33 0.08 8.22 5.62
CA ARG A 33 0.90 9.32 5.13
C ARG A 33 0.15 10.65 5.17
N LEU A 34 -1.08 10.67 4.65
CA LEU A 34 -1.93 11.86 4.62
C LEU A 34 -2.21 12.41 6.04
N ARG A 35 -2.37 11.53 7.02
CA ARG A 35 -2.62 11.91 8.41
C ARG A 35 -1.39 12.52 9.09
N GLN A 36 -0.19 12.03 8.76
CA GLN A 36 1.05 12.49 9.38
C GLN A 36 1.62 13.74 8.72
N MET A 37 1.40 13.91 7.41
CA MET A 37 1.96 15.03 6.66
C MET A 37 1.11 16.30 6.81
N PRO A 38 1.76 17.49 6.83
CA PRO A 38 1.03 18.75 6.88
C PRO A 38 0.13 18.87 5.66
N TRP A 39 -1.08 19.42 5.84
CA TRP A 39 -1.99 19.62 4.71
C TRP A 39 -1.47 20.76 3.82
N ILE A 40 -0.99 20.43 2.62
CA ILE A 40 -0.44 21.38 1.63
C ILE A 40 -1.05 21.07 0.26
N ASN A 41 -1.63 22.08 -0.39
CA ASN A 41 -2.06 22.09 -1.81
C ASN A 41 -2.71 20.78 -2.27
N HIS A 42 -3.97 20.56 -1.86
CA HIS A 42 -4.73 19.34 -2.21
C HIS A 42 -3.97 18.03 -1.97
N SER A 43 -3.02 18.05 -1.04
CA SER A 43 -2.21 16.89 -0.66
C SER A 43 -1.40 16.29 -1.82
N TRP A 44 -1.05 17.09 -2.84
CA TRP A 44 -0.23 16.62 -3.97
C TRP A 44 1.17 16.12 -3.60
N HIS A 45 1.64 16.47 -2.40
CA HIS A 45 2.94 16.06 -1.86
C HIS A 45 2.92 14.70 -1.15
N VAL A 46 1.77 14.00 -1.13
CA VAL A 46 1.66 12.64 -0.56
C VAL A 46 1.33 11.54 -1.58
N PRO A 47 1.93 11.52 -2.79
CA PRO A 47 1.72 10.42 -3.71
C PRO A 47 2.47 9.17 -3.23
N TYR A 48 2.20 8.04 -3.89
CA TYR A 48 3.15 6.94 -3.93
C TYR A 48 4.24 7.24 -4.96
N TYR A 49 5.47 6.86 -4.64
CA TYR A 49 6.59 6.90 -5.58
C TYR A 49 6.91 5.49 -6.05
N VAL A 50 7.14 5.34 -7.36
CA VAL A 50 7.60 4.08 -7.95
C VAL A 50 9.07 3.85 -7.58
N THR A 51 9.38 2.64 -7.11
CA THR A 51 10.75 2.21 -6.78
C THR A 51 11.17 1.06 -7.68
N ALA A 52 12.44 0.63 -7.55
CA ALA A 52 13.00 -0.50 -8.27
C ALA A 52 12.37 -1.87 -7.91
N TYR A 53 11.45 -1.91 -6.94
CA TYR A 53 10.77 -3.13 -6.50
C TYR A 53 9.29 -2.94 -6.17
N GLY A 54 8.74 -1.74 -6.27
CA GLY A 54 7.31 -1.52 -6.03
C GLY A 54 6.94 -0.05 -5.82
N LEU A 55 6.27 0.24 -4.71
CA LEU A 55 5.78 1.58 -4.35
C LEU A 55 6.20 1.96 -2.94
N THR A 56 6.55 3.22 -2.73
CA THR A 56 6.87 3.76 -1.40
C THR A 56 6.08 5.02 -1.07
N THR A 57 5.70 5.15 0.19
CA THR A 57 5.43 6.45 0.79
C THR A 57 6.80 7.01 1.18
N SER A 58 7.48 7.87 0.41
CA SER A 58 8.74 8.48 0.91
C SER A 58 8.66 8.92 2.39
N LEU A 59 9.82 9.09 3.03
CA LEU A 59 9.96 9.44 4.45
C LEU A 59 8.80 10.28 5.07
N ILE A 60 8.20 9.73 6.13
CA ILE A 60 7.10 10.30 6.93
C ILE A 60 7.65 10.66 8.32
N PRO A 61 7.85 11.95 8.63
CA PRO A 61 8.14 12.43 9.99
C PRO A 61 7.20 11.91 11.08
N TYR A 62 7.75 11.52 12.23
CA TYR A 62 7.04 11.16 13.46
C TYR A 62 7.87 11.53 14.71
N GLY A 63 7.63 12.72 15.25
CA GLY A 63 8.41 13.25 16.38
C GLY A 63 9.90 13.36 16.04
N PRO A 64 10.83 12.78 16.84
CA PRO A 64 12.27 12.81 16.56
C PRO A 64 12.73 11.75 15.55
N ARG A 65 11.82 10.90 15.06
CA ARG A 65 12.09 9.84 14.09
C ARG A 65 11.31 10.09 12.81
N ALA A 66 11.55 9.27 11.82
CA ALA A 66 10.71 9.16 10.65
C ALA A 66 10.58 7.69 10.23
N PHE A 67 9.60 7.41 9.39
CA PHE A 67 9.39 6.08 8.85
C PHE A 67 8.92 6.13 7.40
N GLU A 68 9.09 5.05 6.67
CA GLU A 68 8.52 4.86 5.35
C GLU A 68 7.82 3.50 5.28
N ILE A 69 6.78 3.42 4.45
CA ILE A 69 6.04 2.20 4.18
C ILE A 69 6.18 1.89 2.69
N GLU A 70 6.63 0.68 2.40
CA GLU A 70 6.91 0.23 1.06
C GLU A 70 6.12 -1.04 0.75
N PHE A 71 5.47 -1.04 -0.42
CA PHE A 71 5.05 -2.27 -1.08
C PHE A 71 6.24 -2.78 -1.89
N ASP A 72 6.77 -3.93 -1.50
CA ASP A 72 7.78 -4.69 -2.24
C ASP A 72 7.02 -5.73 -3.07
N PHE A 73 6.80 -5.42 -4.34
CA PHE A 73 6.05 -6.22 -5.29
C PHE A 73 6.88 -7.34 -5.92
N LEU A 74 8.20 -7.36 -5.72
CA LEU A 74 9.05 -8.48 -6.13
C LEU A 74 9.09 -9.58 -5.06
N GLU A 75 9.13 -9.20 -3.78
CA GLU A 75 9.07 -10.16 -2.67
C GLU A 75 7.67 -10.30 -2.06
N HIS A 76 6.66 -9.66 -2.66
CA HIS A 76 5.25 -9.64 -2.27
C HIS A 76 5.04 -9.48 -0.75
N ARG A 77 5.57 -8.37 -0.23
CA ARG A 77 5.51 -8.02 1.20
C ARG A 77 5.33 -6.51 1.38
N LEU A 78 4.77 -6.14 2.52
CA LEU A 78 4.87 -4.77 3.01
C LEU A 78 6.12 -4.64 3.89
N ARG A 79 6.88 -3.56 3.75
CA ARG A 79 8.00 -3.21 4.64
C ARG A 79 7.73 -1.87 5.30
N ILE A 80 8.02 -1.78 6.59
CA ILE A 80 8.07 -0.53 7.34
C ILE A 80 9.49 -0.35 7.85
N THR A 81 10.13 0.74 7.45
CA THR A 81 11.50 1.08 7.84
C THR A 81 11.50 2.35 8.67
N ILE A 82 12.18 2.34 9.81
CA ILE A 82 12.34 3.49 10.69
C ILE A 82 13.71 4.14 10.45
N SER A 83 13.80 5.45 10.61
CA SER A 83 15.04 6.23 10.44
C SER A 83 16.16 5.88 11.44
N ASP A 84 15.88 5.03 12.43
CA ASP A 84 16.85 4.46 13.37
C ASP A 84 17.37 3.07 12.95
N GLY A 85 17.02 2.62 11.73
CA GLY A 85 17.45 1.37 11.14
C GLY A 85 16.55 0.16 11.44
N LYS A 86 15.56 0.30 12.33
CA LYS A 86 14.62 -0.79 12.63
C LYS A 86 13.67 -1.05 11.46
N ARG A 87 13.29 -2.31 11.29
CA ARG A 87 12.41 -2.77 10.20
C ARG A 87 11.41 -3.81 10.67
N ARG A 88 10.22 -3.77 10.09
CA ARG A 88 9.19 -4.83 10.14
C ARG A 88 8.70 -5.11 8.74
N SER A 89 8.34 -6.35 8.48
CA SER A 89 7.71 -6.73 7.23
C SER A 89 6.75 -7.89 7.43
N PHE A 90 5.81 -8.03 6.50
CA PHE A 90 4.90 -9.17 6.45
C PHE A 90 4.48 -9.43 5.00
N SER A 91 4.19 -10.69 4.68
CA SER A 91 3.77 -11.09 3.34
C SER A 91 2.40 -10.52 2.99
N LEU A 92 2.22 -10.10 1.73
CA LEU A 92 0.94 -9.67 1.17
C LEU A 92 0.03 -10.85 0.76
N LYS A 93 0.58 -12.06 0.74
CA LYS A 93 -0.15 -13.26 0.30
C LYS A 93 -1.22 -13.64 1.32
N SER A 94 -2.40 -14.03 0.81
CA SER A 94 -3.52 -14.54 1.63
C SER A 94 -3.93 -13.60 2.79
N LEU A 95 -3.90 -12.28 2.56
CA LEU A 95 -4.37 -11.30 3.52
C LEU A 95 -5.76 -10.78 3.16
N SER A 96 -6.67 -10.74 4.14
CA SER A 96 -7.86 -9.90 4.05
C SER A 96 -7.48 -8.42 4.24
N VAL A 97 -8.43 -7.51 3.97
CA VAL A 97 -8.22 -6.07 4.22
C VAL A 97 -8.11 -5.80 5.72
N CYS A 98 -8.91 -6.50 6.53
CA CYS A 98 -8.86 -6.45 7.99
C CYS A 98 -7.51 -6.91 8.52
N ASP A 99 -6.99 -8.04 8.03
CA ASP A 99 -5.68 -8.53 8.45
C ASP A 99 -4.54 -7.60 8.04
N PHE A 100 -4.58 -7.06 6.82
CA PHE A 100 -3.61 -6.06 6.38
C PHE A 100 -3.66 -4.82 7.28
N TYR A 101 -4.85 -4.26 7.53
CA TYR A 101 -5.05 -3.12 8.42
C TYR A 101 -4.43 -3.38 9.80
N ASN A 102 -4.79 -4.50 10.43
CA ASN A 102 -4.31 -4.88 11.75
C ASN A 102 -2.79 -5.09 11.78
N LYS A 103 -2.22 -5.73 10.75
CA LYS A 103 -0.76 -5.94 10.65
C LYS A 103 0.01 -4.64 10.50
N VAL A 104 -0.48 -3.69 9.72
CA VAL A 104 0.14 -2.35 9.59
C VAL A 104 0.15 -1.63 10.94
N PHE A 105 -1.00 -1.53 11.61
CA PHE A 105 -1.08 -0.78 12.86
C PHE A 105 -0.32 -1.46 14.00
N ARG A 106 -0.32 -2.80 14.08
CA ARG A 106 0.53 -3.53 15.03
C ARG A 106 2.02 -3.28 14.78
N ALA A 107 2.47 -3.33 13.52
CA ALA A 107 3.87 -3.08 13.18
C ALA A 107 4.31 -1.63 13.49
N LEU A 108 3.42 -0.65 13.38
CA LEU A 108 3.69 0.73 13.80
C LEU A 108 3.71 0.85 15.33
N ASP A 109 2.77 0.22 16.03
CA ASP A 109 2.71 0.25 17.50
C ASP A 109 3.91 -0.45 18.16
N ASP A 110 4.41 -1.53 17.56
CA ASP A 110 5.68 -2.20 17.94
C ASP A 110 6.88 -1.21 18.00
N PHE A 111 6.84 -0.15 17.19
CA PHE A 111 7.86 0.91 17.17
C PHE A 111 7.49 2.14 18.02
N GLY A 112 6.38 2.08 18.76
CA GLY A 112 5.83 3.17 19.54
C GLY A 112 5.22 4.29 18.68
N MET A 113 4.81 3.97 17.44
CA MET A 113 4.19 4.92 16.51
C MET A 113 2.67 4.80 16.58
N ARG A 114 2.06 5.55 17.51
CA ARG A 114 0.62 5.55 17.74
C ARG A 114 -0.09 6.43 16.73
N ILE A 115 -0.42 5.83 15.59
CA ILE A 115 -1.14 6.48 14.49
C ILE A 115 -2.56 5.93 14.43
N SER A 116 -3.53 6.80 14.15
CA SER A 116 -4.90 6.41 13.84
C SER A 116 -5.36 7.10 12.55
N ILE A 117 -6.17 6.39 11.76
CA ILE A 117 -6.80 6.89 10.54
C ILE A 117 -8.30 6.63 10.61
N TRP A 118 -9.09 7.40 9.85
CA TRP A 118 -10.49 7.07 9.64
C TRP A 118 -10.61 5.80 8.77
N PRO A 119 -11.21 4.70 9.29
CA PRO A 119 -11.06 3.36 8.71
C PRO A 119 -12.00 3.09 7.52
N MET A 120 -12.79 4.06 7.06
CA MET A 120 -13.74 3.83 5.96
C MET A 120 -13.07 3.99 4.60
N PRO A 121 -13.17 3.02 3.67
CA PRO A 121 -12.78 3.23 2.28
C PRO A 121 -13.48 4.46 1.67
N VAL A 122 -12.79 5.12 0.75
CA VAL A 122 -13.34 6.25 -0.04
C VAL A 122 -13.26 5.93 -1.52
N GLU A 123 -14.05 6.61 -2.36
CA GLU A 123 -14.02 6.45 -3.82
C GLU A 123 -14.30 5.02 -4.31
N ILE A 124 -15.06 4.23 -3.53
CA ILE A 124 -15.54 2.89 -3.88
C ILE A 124 -17.06 2.95 -4.10
N PRO A 125 -17.61 2.32 -5.15
CA PRO A 125 -19.07 2.26 -5.36
C PRO A 125 -19.77 1.34 -4.36
N GLY A 126 -21.01 1.68 -3.97
CA GLY A 126 -21.87 0.83 -3.12
C GLY A 126 -21.63 0.97 -1.62
N PRO A 127 -22.21 0.08 -0.79
CA PRO A 127 -21.96 0.08 0.65
C PRO A 127 -20.50 -0.32 0.92
N VAL A 128 -19.80 0.51 1.68
CA VAL A 128 -18.39 0.30 2.04
C VAL A 128 -18.27 -0.36 3.41
N VAL A 129 -17.45 -1.40 3.50
CA VAL A 129 -17.10 -2.05 4.77
C VAL A 129 -15.85 -1.37 5.35
N PRO A 130 -15.82 -1.00 6.64
CA PRO A 130 -14.62 -0.46 7.28
C PRO A 130 -13.42 -1.40 7.09
N PHE A 131 -12.21 -0.84 6.92
CA PHE A 131 -11.00 -1.65 6.75
C PHE A 131 -10.80 -2.66 7.88
N SER A 132 -11.09 -2.27 9.12
CA SER A 132 -10.97 -3.10 10.33
C SER A 132 -12.02 -4.21 10.44
N GLU A 133 -13.03 -4.23 9.56
CA GLU A 133 -14.13 -5.20 9.57
C GLU A 133 -14.21 -5.99 8.26
N ASN A 134 -13.45 -5.59 7.24
CA ASN A 134 -13.45 -6.22 5.93
C ASN A 134 -12.56 -7.47 5.92
N ASP A 135 -13.15 -8.59 6.37
CA ASP A 135 -12.48 -9.89 6.48
C ASP A 135 -12.79 -10.84 5.32
N ALA A 136 -13.23 -10.30 4.18
CA ALA A 136 -13.44 -11.12 2.99
C ALA A 136 -12.12 -11.75 2.54
N SER A 137 -12.17 -13.02 2.14
CA SER A 137 -11.03 -13.67 1.48
C SER A 137 -10.78 -13.01 0.13
N ILE A 138 -9.51 -12.80 -0.21
CA ILE A 138 -9.11 -12.17 -1.47
C ILE A 138 -8.07 -13.03 -2.15
N PHE A 139 -8.27 -13.30 -3.43
CA PHE A 139 -7.23 -13.87 -4.27
C PHE A 139 -6.21 -12.79 -4.64
N TYR A 140 -4.94 -13.06 -4.36
CA TYR A 140 -3.81 -12.17 -4.67
C TYR A 140 -2.89 -12.85 -5.68
N ASP A 141 -2.89 -12.36 -6.92
CA ASP A 141 -2.03 -12.85 -8.01
C ASP A 141 -0.74 -12.04 -8.08
N GLU A 142 0.33 -12.65 -7.58
CA GLU A 142 1.71 -12.15 -7.62
C GLU A 142 2.14 -11.71 -9.03
N ASN A 143 1.86 -12.52 -10.04
CA ASN A 143 2.28 -12.24 -11.41
C ASN A 143 1.54 -11.04 -11.98
N ALA A 144 0.25 -10.86 -11.64
CA ALA A 144 -0.53 -9.71 -12.09
C ALA A 144 0.01 -8.41 -11.48
N VAL A 145 0.36 -8.42 -10.19
CA VAL A 145 0.98 -7.28 -9.49
C VAL A 145 2.33 -6.91 -10.13
N GLU A 146 3.19 -7.90 -10.38
CA GLU A 146 4.48 -7.67 -11.04
C GLU A 146 4.33 -7.05 -12.44
N ARG A 147 3.37 -7.52 -13.25
CA ARG A 147 3.11 -6.97 -14.58
C ARG A 147 2.68 -5.51 -14.51
N ILE A 148 1.79 -5.16 -13.58
CA ILE A 148 1.34 -3.78 -13.36
C ILE A 148 2.49 -2.89 -12.88
N TRP A 149 3.30 -3.37 -11.94
CA TRP A 149 4.47 -2.62 -11.49
C TRP A 149 5.50 -2.40 -12.61
N ARG A 150 5.80 -3.43 -13.40
CA ARG A 150 6.69 -3.30 -14.58
C ARG A 150 6.16 -2.31 -15.61
N ALA A 151 4.85 -2.21 -15.75
CA ALA A 151 4.22 -1.16 -16.51
C ALA A 151 4.57 0.21 -15.90
N LEU A 152 4.29 0.44 -14.61
CA LEU A 152 4.61 1.72 -13.95
C LEU A 152 6.07 2.17 -14.08
N VAL A 153 7.03 1.23 -14.11
CA VAL A 153 8.47 1.52 -14.24
C VAL A 153 8.87 1.98 -15.65
N GLN A 154 8.10 1.66 -16.68
CA GLN A 154 8.47 1.91 -18.09
C GLN A 154 7.81 3.15 -18.72
N ILE A 155 7.20 4.02 -17.89
CA ILE A 155 6.50 5.24 -18.32
C ILE A 155 7.48 6.36 -18.66
#